data_AF-A0A3C1PPL2-F1
#
_entry.id   AF-A0A3C1PPL2-F1
#
_cell.length_a   1.000
_cell.length_b   1.000
_cell.length_c   1.000
_cell.angle_alpha   90.00
_cell.angle_beta   90.00
_cell.angle_gamma   90.00
#
_symmetry.space_group_name_H-M   'P 1'
#
loop_
_entity.id
_entity.type
_entity.pdbx_description
1 polymer ?
#
loop_
_entity_poly.entity_id
_entity_poly.type
_entity_poly.pdbx_seq_one_letter_code
_entity_poly.pdbx_strand_id
1 'polypeptide(L)'
;MLVAIAIDKSFLKSTDQTLGEFLDPTIYTFSAEKSAIKIKHLLSMTSGFEWEELQSVSGYNNWITSENQVQYLLNKPLVNVPGEYFTYNSAALHLLSVILTKATGMPTKDFALKFLFEPLGIVEIDWQTDKQGFYNGGAGLKITPLDMIKIGDLVLNEGVYAEKTIISAHNINQIFVSKIGTNNTMLYGSNYG
;
A
#
# COMPACT_ATOMS: atom_id res chain seq x y z
N MET A 1 -3.36 7.50 0.11
CA MET A 1 -3.01 8.78 -0.56
C MET A 1 -2.34 8.58 -1.92
N LEU A 2 -1.19 7.92 -2.03
CA LEU A 2 -0.49 7.79 -3.34
C LEU A 2 -1.34 7.11 -4.43
N VAL A 3 -2.12 6.09 -4.08
CA VAL A 3 -3.07 5.47 -5.03
C VAL A 3 -4.15 6.45 -5.48
N ALA A 4 -4.68 7.28 -4.58
CA ALA A 4 -5.66 8.31 -4.92
C ALA A 4 -5.07 9.33 -5.92
N ILE A 5 -3.83 9.79 -5.66
CA ILE A 5 -3.08 10.66 -6.57
C ILE A 5 -2.88 9.99 -7.94
N ALA A 6 -2.49 8.71 -7.95
CA ALA A 6 -2.29 7.97 -9.19
C ALA A 6 -3.58 7.84 -10.01
N ILE A 7 -4.74 7.75 -9.35
CA ILE A 7 -6.04 7.78 -10.02
C ILE A 7 -6.35 9.20 -10.55
N ASP A 8 -6.18 10.23 -9.72
CA ASP A 8 -6.39 11.64 -10.13
C ASP A 8 -5.53 12.02 -11.34
N LYS A 9 -4.31 11.48 -11.42
CA LYS A 9 -3.36 11.69 -12.53
C LYS A 9 -3.48 10.66 -13.65
N SER A 10 -4.45 9.76 -13.60
CA SER A 10 -4.72 8.73 -14.61
C SER A 10 -3.58 7.71 -14.85
N PHE A 11 -2.65 7.55 -13.89
CA PHE A 11 -1.71 6.42 -13.87
C PHE A 11 -2.40 5.11 -13.49
N LEU A 12 -3.45 5.21 -12.68
CA LEU A 12 -4.38 4.12 -12.39
C LEU A 12 -5.77 4.54 -12.87
N LYS A 13 -6.50 3.60 -13.47
CA LYS A 13 -7.89 3.80 -13.91
C LYS A 13 -8.84 3.79 -12.71
N SER A 14 -8.62 2.85 -11.79
CA SER A 14 -9.41 2.70 -10.56
C SER A 14 -8.74 1.70 -9.62
N THR A 15 -9.30 1.54 -8.42
CA THR A 15 -8.90 0.49 -7.48
C THR A 15 -9.46 -0.90 -7.83
N ASP A 16 -10.25 -1.02 -8.89
CA ASP A 16 -10.75 -2.30 -9.41
C ASP A 16 -9.78 -3.00 -10.36
N GLN A 17 -8.70 -2.33 -10.75
CA GLN A 17 -7.65 -2.96 -11.55
C GLN A 17 -6.98 -4.10 -10.78
N THR A 18 -6.59 -5.14 -11.52
CA THR A 18 -6.12 -6.40 -10.96
C THR A 18 -4.59 -6.48 -10.89
N LEU A 19 -4.05 -7.41 -10.10
CA LEU A 19 -2.61 -7.67 -10.03
C LEU A 19 -2.06 -8.06 -11.41
N GLY A 20 -2.80 -8.86 -12.17
CA GLY A 20 -2.40 -9.31 -13.50
C GLY A 20 -2.25 -8.19 -14.54
N GLU A 21 -2.81 -7.01 -14.31
CA GLU A 21 -2.59 -5.84 -15.18
C GLU A 21 -1.19 -5.23 -14.99
N PHE A 22 -0.51 -5.49 -13.87
CA PHE A 22 0.75 -4.83 -13.51
C PHE A 22 1.92 -5.80 -13.29
N LEU A 23 1.63 -7.06 -12.94
CA LEU A 23 2.64 -8.07 -12.68
C LEU A 23 2.89 -8.89 -13.94
N ASP A 24 4.13 -8.86 -14.42
CA ASP A 24 4.56 -9.64 -15.59
C ASP A 24 4.69 -11.13 -15.23
N PRO A 25 3.92 -12.03 -15.88
CA PRO A 25 3.97 -13.47 -15.61
C PRO A 25 5.29 -14.13 -16.04
N THR A 26 6.14 -13.45 -16.81
CA THR A 26 7.50 -13.91 -17.13
C THR A 26 8.50 -13.63 -16.00
N ILE A 27 8.16 -12.69 -15.11
CA ILE A 27 8.99 -12.30 -13.97
C ILE A 27 8.48 -12.95 -12.67
N TYR A 28 7.15 -13.03 -12.51
CA TYR A 28 6.51 -13.55 -11.31
C TYR A 28 5.66 -14.77 -11.60
N THR A 29 5.73 -15.77 -10.72
CA THR A 29 4.87 -16.97 -10.80
C THR A 29 3.67 -16.82 -9.87
N PHE A 30 2.46 -16.78 -10.43
CA PHE A 30 1.21 -16.67 -9.68
C PHE A 30 0.04 -17.28 -10.46
N SER A 31 -1.01 -17.70 -9.76
CA SER A 31 -2.17 -18.34 -10.36
C SER A 31 -3.15 -17.32 -10.96
N ALA A 32 -4.10 -17.80 -11.76
CA ALA A 32 -5.17 -16.96 -12.31
C ALA A 32 -6.03 -16.33 -11.19
N GLU A 33 -6.26 -17.04 -10.08
CA GLU A 33 -6.99 -16.49 -8.93
C GLU A 33 -6.23 -15.32 -8.30
N LYS A 34 -4.90 -15.45 -8.13
CA LYS A 34 -4.05 -14.36 -7.62
C LYS A 34 -4.00 -13.19 -8.60
N SER A 35 -3.95 -13.48 -9.90
CA SER A 35 -3.99 -12.47 -10.96
C SER A 35 -5.24 -11.58 -10.88
N ALA A 36 -6.38 -12.14 -10.45
CA ALA A 36 -7.66 -11.43 -10.34
C ALA A 36 -7.82 -10.59 -9.05
N ILE A 37 -6.88 -10.66 -8.10
CA ILE A 37 -6.90 -9.81 -6.90
C ILE A 37 -6.82 -8.35 -7.32
N LYS A 38 -7.64 -7.48 -6.72
CA LYS A 38 -7.74 -6.06 -7.08
C LYS A 38 -6.91 -5.18 -6.16
N ILE A 39 -6.50 -4.01 -6.66
CA ILE A 39 -5.82 -2.97 -5.87
C ILE A 39 -6.58 -2.66 -4.58
N LYS A 40 -7.91 -2.54 -4.64
CA LYS A 40 -8.73 -2.28 -3.45
C LYS A 40 -8.58 -3.35 -2.37
N HIS A 41 -8.36 -4.61 -2.72
CA HIS A 41 -8.17 -5.69 -1.75
C HIS A 41 -6.81 -5.55 -1.03
N LEU A 42 -5.77 -5.05 -1.71
CA LEU A 42 -4.51 -4.72 -1.04
C LEU A 42 -4.69 -3.53 -0.09
N LEU A 43 -5.34 -2.46 -0.55
CA LEU A 43 -5.59 -1.25 0.23
C LEU A 43 -6.40 -1.50 1.51
N SER A 44 -7.41 -2.39 1.45
CA SER A 44 -8.23 -2.74 2.60
C SER A 44 -7.69 -3.93 3.41
N MET A 45 -6.52 -4.46 3.06
CA MET A 45 -5.94 -5.66 3.69
C MET A 45 -6.91 -6.86 3.67
N THR A 46 -7.59 -7.05 2.55
CA THR A 46 -8.54 -8.16 2.29
C THR A 46 -8.12 -8.99 1.09
N SER A 47 -6.81 -9.10 0.84
CA SER A 47 -6.24 -9.76 -0.32
C SER A 47 -6.44 -11.28 -0.34
N GLY A 48 -6.72 -11.89 0.81
CA GLY A 48 -6.99 -13.32 0.95
C GLY A 48 -5.75 -14.21 1.09
N PHE A 49 -4.55 -13.65 1.00
CA PHE A 49 -3.30 -14.36 1.27
C PHE A 49 -3.24 -14.84 2.72
N GLU A 50 -2.79 -16.07 2.91
CA GLU A 50 -2.38 -16.55 4.23
C GLU A 50 -1.29 -15.66 4.79
N TRP A 51 -1.58 -15.02 5.92
CA TRP A 51 -0.69 -14.05 6.54
C TRP A 51 -0.88 -13.96 8.04
N GLU A 52 0.22 -13.96 8.78
CA GLU A 52 0.24 -13.93 10.23
C GLU A 52 1.43 -13.07 10.70
N GLU A 53 1.24 -11.75 10.76
CA GLU A 53 2.27 -10.84 11.32
C GLU A 53 1.93 -10.32 12.71
N LEU A 54 0.66 -10.35 13.12
CA LEU A 54 0.23 -9.96 14.46
C LEU A 54 0.34 -11.11 15.48
N GLN A 55 0.30 -12.36 15.01
CA GLN A 55 0.36 -13.55 15.86
C GLN A 55 1.80 -14.05 16.06
N SER A 56 2.65 -13.87 15.06
CA SER A 56 4.06 -14.26 15.11
C SER A 56 4.92 -13.29 14.30
N VAL A 57 6.05 -12.88 14.88
CA VAL A 57 7.06 -12.09 14.18
C VAL A 57 7.78 -12.89 13.08
N SER A 58 7.73 -14.23 13.12
CA SER A 58 8.44 -15.07 12.16
C SER A 58 7.95 -14.89 10.72
N GLY A 59 6.63 -14.71 10.52
CA GLY A 59 6.05 -14.50 9.21
C GLY A 59 6.57 -13.22 8.54
N TYR A 60 6.54 -12.12 9.30
CA TYR A 60 7.08 -10.82 8.87
C TYR A 60 8.59 -10.89 8.65
N ASN A 61 9.35 -11.48 9.59
CA ASN A 61 10.81 -11.53 9.51
C ASN A 61 11.31 -12.35 8.31
N ASN A 62 10.65 -13.47 8.02
CA ASN A 62 10.98 -14.30 6.86
C ASN A 62 10.68 -13.57 5.54
N TRP A 63 9.60 -12.77 5.51
CA TRP A 63 9.26 -11.97 4.36
C TRP A 63 10.23 -10.81 4.16
N ILE A 64 10.44 -9.97 5.17
CA ILE A 64 11.25 -8.75 5.04
C ILE A 64 12.72 -9.05 4.71
N THR A 65 13.22 -10.23 5.08
CA THR A 65 14.60 -10.68 4.78
C THR A 65 14.72 -11.47 3.48
N SER A 66 13.59 -11.84 2.84
CA SER A 66 13.59 -12.62 1.60
C SER A 66 14.24 -11.87 0.43
N GLU A 67 14.83 -12.64 -0.51
CA GLU A 67 15.45 -12.08 -1.73
C GLU A 67 14.43 -11.42 -2.66
N ASN A 68 13.21 -11.95 -2.70
CA ASN A 68 12.13 -11.42 -3.51
C ASN A 68 10.84 -11.36 -2.69
N GLN A 69 10.58 -10.19 -2.10
CA GLN A 69 9.44 -9.94 -1.22
C GLN A 69 8.09 -10.08 -1.93
N VAL A 70 8.03 -9.75 -3.23
CA VAL A 70 6.83 -9.93 -4.07
C VAL A 70 6.54 -11.40 -4.28
N GLN A 71 7.54 -12.17 -4.76
CA GLN A 71 7.36 -13.60 -5.01
C GLN A 71 7.11 -14.36 -3.71
N TYR A 72 7.69 -13.94 -2.59
CA TYR A 72 7.42 -14.52 -1.28
C TYR A 72 5.92 -14.46 -0.95
N LEU A 73 5.28 -13.29 -1.09
CA LEU A 73 3.83 -13.16 -0.89
C LEU A 73 3.05 -13.95 -1.94
N LEU A 74 3.44 -13.87 -3.21
CA LEU A 74 2.76 -14.61 -4.28
C LEU A 74 2.85 -16.13 -4.12
N ASN A 75 3.82 -16.65 -3.37
CA ASN A 75 3.93 -18.06 -3.02
C ASN A 75 3.00 -18.47 -1.88
N LYS A 76 2.47 -17.52 -1.09
CA LYS A 76 1.51 -17.84 -0.03
C LYS A 76 0.20 -18.38 -0.60
N PRO A 77 -0.45 -19.35 0.05
CA PRO A 77 -1.77 -19.81 -0.37
C PRO A 77 -2.81 -18.69 -0.20
N LEU A 78 -3.90 -18.79 -0.96
CA LEU A 78 -5.11 -18.00 -0.69
C LEU A 78 -5.99 -18.83 0.24
N VAL A 79 -6.20 -18.34 1.46
CA VAL A 79 -7.02 -19.02 2.49
C VAL A 79 -8.39 -18.38 2.65
N ASN A 80 -8.59 -17.21 2.05
CA ASN A 80 -9.84 -16.47 2.05
C ASN A 80 -10.13 -15.93 0.64
N VAL A 81 -11.41 -15.73 0.33
CA VAL A 81 -11.79 -15.03 -0.91
C VAL A 81 -11.40 -13.56 -0.81
N PRO A 82 -10.74 -12.97 -1.84
CA PRO A 82 -10.38 -11.56 -1.81
C PRO A 82 -11.61 -10.66 -1.60
N GLY A 83 -11.55 -9.80 -0.60
CA GLY A 83 -12.63 -8.90 -0.20
C GLY A 83 -13.45 -9.35 1.02
N GLU A 84 -13.38 -10.62 1.44
CA GLU A 84 -14.26 -11.16 2.48
C GLU A 84 -13.72 -11.03 3.91
N TYR A 85 -12.40 -11.12 4.09
CA TYR A 85 -11.79 -11.15 5.42
C TYR A 85 -10.63 -10.16 5.52
N PHE A 86 -10.60 -9.40 6.61
CA PHE A 86 -9.48 -8.53 6.96
C PHE A 86 -8.33 -9.35 7.55
N THR A 87 -7.13 -9.12 7.06
CA THR A 87 -5.89 -9.68 7.61
C THR A 87 -4.79 -8.64 7.47
N TYR A 88 -4.36 -8.06 8.61
CA TYR A 88 -3.30 -7.05 8.63
C TYR A 88 -2.03 -7.61 7.96
N ASN A 89 -1.61 -7.01 6.85
CA ASN A 89 -0.63 -7.62 5.94
C ASN A 89 0.29 -6.56 5.30
N SER A 90 1.47 -6.40 5.87
CA SER A 90 2.51 -5.48 5.38
C SER A 90 3.05 -5.86 4.01
N ALA A 91 3.11 -7.16 3.68
CA ALA A 91 3.56 -7.62 2.36
C ALA A 91 2.58 -7.22 1.24
N ALA A 92 1.28 -7.24 1.52
CA ALA A 92 0.26 -6.78 0.57
C ALA A 92 0.40 -5.28 0.27
N LEU A 93 0.74 -4.47 1.27
CA LEU A 93 1.03 -3.04 1.05
C LEU A 93 2.36 -2.80 0.32
N HIS A 94 3.39 -3.61 0.56
CA HIS A 94 4.60 -3.54 -0.26
C HIS A 94 4.33 -3.92 -1.72
N LEU A 95 3.53 -4.96 -1.97
CA LEU A 95 3.09 -5.31 -3.33
C LEU A 95 2.36 -4.13 -4.00
N LEU A 96 1.54 -3.38 -3.25
CA LEU A 96 0.89 -2.17 -3.76
C LEU A 96 1.90 -1.09 -4.16
N SER A 97 3.02 -0.94 -3.44
CA SER A 97 4.12 -0.05 -3.84
C SER A 97 4.78 -0.48 -5.14
N VAL A 98 4.94 -1.79 -5.35
CA VAL A 98 5.46 -2.34 -6.61
C VAL A 98 4.48 -2.05 -7.75
N ILE A 99 3.18 -2.27 -7.57
CA ILE A 99 2.14 -1.93 -8.55
C ILE A 99 2.19 -0.44 -8.89
N LEU A 100 2.29 0.43 -7.89
CA LEU A 100 2.39 1.87 -8.13
C LEU A 100 3.63 2.22 -8.96
N THR A 101 4.76 1.56 -8.68
CA THR A 101 5.99 1.72 -9.47
C THR A 101 5.80 1.28 -10.91
N LYS A 102 5.12 0.15 -11.15
CA LYS A 102 4.82 -0.35 -12.50
C LYS A 102 3.82 0.54 -13.25
N ALA A 103 2.77 0.98 -12.58
CA ALA A 103 1.73 1.82 -13.16
C ALA A 103 2.24 3.21 -13.56
N THR A 104 3.17 3.77 -12.78
CA THR A 104 3.69 5.12 -12.98
C THR A 104 4.97 5.16 -13.80
N GLY A 105 5.70 4.04 -13.88
CA GLY A 105 7.05 3.98 -14.42
C GLY A 105 8.10 4.72 -13.55
N MET A 106 7.73 5.12 -12.33
CA MET A 106 8.58 5.87 -11.40
C MET A 106 8.80 5.06 -10.13
N PRO A 107 9.99 5.08 -9.52
CA PRO A 107 10.15 4.58 -8.16
C PRO A 107 9.13 5.22 -7.22
N THR A 108 8.55 4.45 -6.30
CA THR A 108 7.47 4.95 -5.42
C THR A 108 7.89 6.20 -4.63
N LYS A 109 9.16 6.26 -4.19
CA LYS A 109 9.71 7.46 -3.53
C LYS A 109 9.62 8.69 -4.44
N ASP A 110 10.02 8.57 -5.70
CA ASP A 110 10.04 9.69 -6.65
C ASP A 110 8.63 10.15 -6.99
N PHE A 111 7.70 9.20 -7.15
CA PHE A 111 6.28 9.51 -7.31
C PHE A 111 5.72 10.24 -6.09
N ALA A 112 6.06 9.78 -4.89
CA ALA A 112 5.63 10.41 -3.64
C ALA A 112 6.24 11.80 -3.46
N LEU A 113 7.53 11.98 -3.76
CA LEU A 113 8.19 13.28 -3.75
C LEU A 113 7.48 14.25 -4.69
N LYS A 114 7.36 13.88 -5.96
CA LYS A 114 6.82 14.76 -7.00
C LYS A 114 5.37 15.19 -6.76
N PHE A 115 4.51 14.26 -6.31
CA PHE A 115 3.07 14.51 -6.29
C PHE A 115 2.47 14.66 -4.90
N LEU A 116 3.20 14.34 -3.83
CA LEU A 116 2.72 14.50 -2.46
C LEU A 116 3.66 15.34 -1.60
N PHE A 117 4.92 14.93 -1.45
CA PHE A 117 5.81 15.53 -0.46
C PHE A 117 6.34 16.91 -0.88
N GLU A 118 6.85 17.10 -2.11
CA GLU A 118 7.32 18.41 -2.57
C GLU A 118 6.20 19.46 -2.59
N PRO A 119 4.95 19.17 -3.04
CA PRO A 119 3.85 20.13 -2.90
C PRO A 119 3.51 20.51 -1.46
N LEU A 120 3.79 19.63 -0.50
CA LEU A 120 3.66 19.91 0.94
C LEU A 120 4.94 20.56 1.52
N GLY A 121 5.99 20.78 0.72
CA GLY A 121 7.28 21.26 1.22
C GLY A 121 7.98 20.26 2.16
N ILE A 122 7.79 18.97 1.92
CA ILE A 122 8.48 17.86 2.58
C ILE A 122 9.56 17.36 1.60
N VAL A 123 10.82 17.64 1.88
CA VAL A 123 11.93 17.36 0.94
C VAL A 123 12.97 16.39 1.49
N GLU A 124 13.10 16.27 2.81
CA GLU A 124 14.00 15.34 3.46
C GLU A 124 13.23 14.09 3.92
N ILE A 125 13.26 13.04 3.09
CA ILE A 125 12.66 11.74 3.42
C ILE A 125 13.68 10.62 3.32
N ASP A 126 13.65 9.72 4.31
CA ASP A 126 14.34 8.42 4.25
C ASP A 126 13.28 7.34 4.09
N TRP A 127 13.49 6.43 3.13
CA TRP A 127 12.56 5.36 2.85
C TRP A 127 13.32 4.13 2.38
N GLN A 128 13.25 3.06 3.16
CA GLN A 128 13.95 1.81 2.87
C GLN A 128 13.43 1.11 1.61
N THR A 129 14.34 0.47 0.88
CA THR A 129 14.04 -0.43 -0.24
C THR A 129 14.20 -1.90 0.17
N ASP A 130 13.54 -2.79 -0.57
CA ASP A 130 13.87 -4.21 -0.55
C ASP A 130 15.16 -4.49 -1.33
N LYS A 131 15.58 -5.76 -1.37
CA LYS A 131 16.76 -6.21 -2.11
C LYS A 131 16.64 -6.06 -3.64
N GLN A 132 15.43 -5.86 -4.16
CA GLN A 132 15.16 -5.62 -5.58
C GLN A 132 15.10 -4.12 -5.93
N GLY A 133 15.23 -3.23 -4.93
CA GLY A 133 15.19 -1.77 -5.11
C GLY A 133 13.78 -1.17 -5.06
N PHE A 134 12.75 -1.93 -4.69
CA PHE A 134 11.40 -1.40 -4.47
C PHE A 134 11.26 -0.82 -3.08
N TYR A 135 10.69 0.37 -2.97
CA TYR A 135 10.42 1.01 -1.67
C TYR A 135 9.38 0.22 -0.86
N ASN A 136 9.57 0.17 0.45
CA ASN A 136 8.69 -0.59 1.33
C ASN A 136 7.33 0.12 1.53
N GLY A 137 6.28 -0.37 0.87
CA GLY A 137 4.93 0.19 0.97
C GLY A 137 4.22 -0.04 2.30
N GLY A 138 4.70 -0.95 3.14
CA GLY A 138 4.11 -1.27 4.45
C GLY A 138 4.74 -0.53 5.63
N ALA A 139 6.02 -0.12 5.53
CA ALA A 139 6.75 0.50 6.63
C ALA A 139 8.02 1.25 6.19
N GLY A 140 8.67 1.94 7.13
CA GLY A 140 10.05 2.42 6.99
C GLY A 140 10.23 3.79 6.32
N LEU A 141 9.14 4.48 6.00
CA LEU A 141 9.17 5.91 5.70
C LEU A 141 9.49 6.68 6.99
N LYS A 142 10.53 7.51 6.94
CA LYS A 142 10.89 8.45 8.01
C LYS A 142 10.77 9.87 7.50
N ILE A 143 10.00 10.66 8.23
CA ILE A 143 9.78 12.09 8.03
C ILE A 143 9.78 12.77 9.41
N THR A 144 9.95 14.08 9.46
CA THR A 144 9.88 14.81 10.73
C THR A 144 8.45 14.85 11.27
N PRO A 145 8.24 14.98 12.60
CA PRO A 145 6.91 15.20 13.15
C PRO A 145 6.19 16.43 12.56
N LEU A 146 6.93 17.50 12.25
CA LEU A 146 6.38 18.70 11.62
C LEU A 146 5.87 18.42 10.20
N ASP A 147 6.58 17.59 9.42
CA ASP A 147 6.12 17.16 8.10
C ASP A 147 4.89 16.26 8.17
N MET A 148 4.79 15.44 9.23
CA MET A 148 3.61 14.61 9.46
C MET A 148 2.35 15.44 9.72
N ILE A 149 2.47 16.61 10.38
CA ILE A 149 1.36 17.55 10.56
C ILE A 149 0.82 18.04 9.21
N LYS A 150 1.70 18.29 8.22
CA LYS A 150 1.28 18.75 6.89
C LYS A 150 0.44 17.70 6.15
N ILE A 151 0.73 16.42 6.37
CA ILE A 151 -0.12 15.32 5.86
C ILE A 151 -1.49 15.34 6.54
N GLY A 152 -1.53 15.56 7.86
CA GLY A 152 -2.78 15.73 8.59
C GLY A 152 -3.61 16.92 8.09
N ASP A 153 -2.97 18.07 7.89
CA ASP A 153 -3.58 19.28 7.34
C ASP A 153 -4.16 19.04 5.93
N LEU A 154 -3.43 18.35 5.05
CA LEU A 154 -3.92 17.95 3.74
C LEU A 154 -5.21 17.11 3.83
N VAL A 155 -5.26 16.17 4.77
CA VAL A 155 -6.43 15.30 4.97
C VAL A 155 -7.61 16.08 5.53
N LEU A 156 -7.38 16.96 6.52
CA LEU A 156 -8.41 17.80 7.13
C LEU A 156 -9.02 18.80 6.14
N ASN A 157 -8.23 19.28 5.18
CA ASN A 157 -8.67 20.21 4.13
C ASN A 157 -9.04 19.49 2.83
N GLU A 158 -9.55 18.26 2.91
CA GLU A 158 -10.10 17.51 1.77
C GLU A 158 -9.18 17.45 0.54
N GLY A 159 -7.88 17.26 0.78
CA GLY A 159 -6.88 17.11 -0.27
C GLY A 159 -6.32 18.44 -0.81
N VAL A 160 -6.66 19.57 -0.19
CA VAL A 160 -6.10 20.90 -0.49
C VAL A 160 -5.00 21.25 0.52
N TYR A 161 -3.88 21.78 0.03
CA TYR A 161 -2.82 22.33 0.87
C TYR A 161 -2.26 23.60 0.22
N ALA A 162 -2.12 24.68 0.99
CA ALA A 162 -1.66 25.98 0.49
C ALA A 162 -2.36 26.41 -0.82
N GLU A 163 -3.69 26.36 -0.84
CA GLU A 163 -4.57 26.69 -1.99
C GLU A 163 -4.43 25.78 -3.22
N LYS A 164 -3.63 24.71 -3.15
CA LYS A 164 -3.43 23.74 -4.23
C LYS A 164 -4.15 22.44 -3.92
N THR A 165 -4.93 21.94 -4.86
CA THR A 165 -5.49 20.58 -4.81
C THR A 165 -4.39 19.57 -5.11
N ILE A 166 -3.98 18.82 -4.10
CA ILE A 166 -2.98 17.75 -4.21
C ILE A 166 -3.68 16.42 -4.51
N ILE A 167 -4.81 16.17 -3.84
CA ILE A 167 -5.67 15.00 -4.02
C ILE A 167 -7.09 15.52 -4.21
N SER A 168 -7.86 14.97 -5.15
CA SER A 168 -9.25 15.38 -5.32
C SER A 168 -10.07 15.05 -4.08
N ALA A 169 -11.02 15.93 -3.72
CA ALA A 169 -11.93 15.71 -2.60
C ALA A 169 -12.67 14.37 -2.72
N HIS A 170 -13.04 13.97 -3.95
CA HIS A 170 -13.65 12.67 -4.21
C HIS A 170 -12.77 11.50 -3.75
N ASN A 171 -11.49 11.49 -4.13
CA ASN A 171 -10.59 10.38 -3.86
C ASN A 171 -10.00 10.39 -2.45
N ILE A 172 -9.75 11.56 -1.84
CA ILE A 172 -9.31 11.61 -0.44
C ILE A 172 -10.42 11.14 0.49
N ASN A 173 -11.68 11.50 0.24
CA ASN A 173 -12.79 11.11 1.10
C ASN A 173 -13.07 9.60 1.09
N GLN A 174 -12.55 8.87 0.10
CA GLN A 174 -12.61 7.41 0.09
C GLN A 174 -11.88 6.75 1.26
N ILE A 175 -10.93 7.43 1.92
CA ILE A 175 -10.20 6.89 3.08
C ILE A 175 -11.11 6.74 4.32
N PHE A 176 -12.19 7.51 4.41
CA PHE A 176 -13.14 7.50 5.53
C PHE A 176 -14.33 6.55 5.32
N VAL A 177 -14.49 6.04 4.10
CA VAL A 177 -15.56 5.08 3.78
C VAL A 177 -15.14 3.70 4.26
N SER A 178 -15.91 3.11 5.18
CA SER A 178 -15.70 1.75 5.67
C SER A 178 -15.58 0.74 4.52
N LYS A 179 -14.54 -0.09 4.55
CA LYS A 179 -14.26 -1.09 3.50
C LYS A 179 -14.64 -2.50 3.94
N ILE A 180 -14.38 -2.82 5.21
CA ILE A 180 -14.67 -4.11 5.82
C ILE A 180 -14.76 -3.93 7.34
N GLY A 181 -15.60 -4.72 8.00
CA GLY A 181 -15.55 -4.84 9.45
C GLY A 181 -14.31 -5.64 9.86
N THR A 182 -13.51 -5.12 10.78
CA THR A 182 -12.52 -5.95 11.47
C THR A 182 -13.30 -6.80 12.45
N ASN A 183 -13.58 -8.05 12.10
CA ASN A 183 -14.17 -8.99 13.06
C ASN A 183 -13.28 -8.94 14.32
N ASN A 184 -13.84 -8.50 15.46
CA ASN A 184 -13.13 -8.24 16.73
C ASN A 184 -12.48 -9.49 17.36
N THR A 185 -12.18 -10.53 16.57
CA THR A 185 -11.58 -11.79 16.98
C THR A 185 -10.09 -11.70 17.26
N MET A 186 -9.40 -10.64 16.82
CA MET A 186 -8.03 -10.33 17.26
C MET A 186 -7.92 -8.88 17.70
N LEU A 187 -7.76 -8.66 19.00
CA LEU A 187 -7.42 -7.36 19.57
C LEU A 187 -6.07 -6.92 19.01
N TYR A 188 -6.01 -5.73 18.42
CA TYR A 188 -4.75 -5.10 18.06
C TYR A 188 -3.98 -4.79 19.34
N GLY A 189 -2.90 -5.53 19.60
CA GLY A 189 -1.93 -5.19 20.63
C GLY A 189 -2.35 -5.44 22.08
N SER A 190 -2.63 -6.67 22.48
CA SER A 190 -2.65 -7.02 23.93
C SER A 190 -1.30 -6.77 24.62
N ASN A 191 -0.22 -6.59 23.85
CA ASN A 191 1.15 -6.34 24.31
C ASN A 191 1.65 -4.91 23.98
N TYR A 192 0.77 -4.01 23.53
CA TYR A 192 1.07 -2.58 23.39
C TYR A 192 0.33 -1.83 24.51
N GLY A 193 0.93 -1.86 25.70
CA GLY A 193 0.47 -1.19 26.92
C GLY A 193 1.49 -1.33 28.03
#